data_AF-A0A4U5MRR8-F1
#
_entry.id   AF-A0A4U5MRR8-F1
#
_cell.length_a   1.000
_cell.length_b   1.000
_cell.length_c   1.000
_cell.angle_alpha   90.00
_cell.angle_beta   90.00
_cell.angle_gamma   90.00
#
_symmetry.space_group_name_H-M   'P 1'
#
loop_
_entity.id
_entity.type
_entity.pdbx_description
1 polymer ?
#
loop_
_entity_poly.entity_id
_entity_poly.type
_entity_poly.pdbx_seq_one_letter_code
_entity_poly.pdbx_strand_id
1 'polypeptide(L)'
;MSLGAKYGGIVSTMGHELFHGLGLRDQKAHLSELQTTKGYQDAKKCYGAYYASMCTVEKNPKCPDGDIKMDEGFCDVEGARIAFSLLEKALQSNPQRRALKPLEDVRDVQEKSGYTQQQWFFVMMGLRNCRLEKDTEQFENYKNDPHPRSSIRTIATIMQMPEFSKAFGCRRNQNMYHEKPCEAFPQAEEKPSFEKKTAQFRDVNRVSGDTSIIKIRAMFKEASGKGAMGLAAMVSGVWMLMMG
;
A
#
# COMPACT_ATOMS: atom_id res chain seq x y z
N MET A 1 -1.28 16.73 -5.41
CA MET A 1 -1.31 15.72 -4.34
C MET A 1 0.00 15.75 -3.55
N SER A 2 -0.09 15.92 -2.23
CA SER A 2 1.05 15.88 -1.28
C SER A 2 1.79 14.54 -1.31
N LEU A 3 3.02 14.50 -0.79
CA LEU A 3 3.81 13.27 -0.74
C LEU A 3 3.09 12.20 0.11
N GLY A 4 2.58 12.57 1.28
CA GLY A 4 1.77 11.71 2.13
C GLY A 4 0.61 11.09 1.38
N ALA A 5 -0.18 11.92 0.69
CA ALA A 5 -1.31 11.45 -0.08
C ALA A 5 -0.91 10.55 -1.26
N LYS A 6 0.24 10.78 -1.92
CA LYS A 6 0.75 9.85 -2.95
C LYS A 6 1.13 8.49 -2.38
N TYR A 7 1.64 8.46 -1.15
CA TYR A 7 2.07 7.23 -0.50
C TYR A 7 0.89 6.44 0.08
N GLY A 8 -0.09 7.12 0.69
CA GLY A 8 -1.23 6.45 1.31
C GLY A 8 -2.51 6.29 0.49
N GLY A 9 -2.73 6.66 -0.77
CA GLY A 9 -1.87 6.73 -1.93
C GLY A 9 -1.64 5.46 -2.75
N ILE A 10 -1.16 5.72 -3.95
CA ILE A 10 -0.78 4.72 -4.95
C ILE A 10 0.22 3.72 -4.35
N VAL A 11 1.15 4.18 -3.51
CA VAL A 11 2.19 3.30 -2.94
C VAL A 11 1.60 2.26 -1.99
N SER A 12 0.58 2.59 -1.18
CA SER A 12 -0.09 1.60 -0.33
C SER A 12 -0.85 0.57 -1.16
N THR A 13 -1.43 0.97 -2.31
CA THR A 13 -2.03 0.03 -3.27
C THR A 13 -0.97 -0.87 -3.90
N MET A 14 0.17 -0.33 -4.32
CA MET A 14 1.29 -1.15 -4.81
C MET A 14 1.78 -2.14 -3.75
N GLY A 15 1.82 -1.73 -2.48
CA GLY A 15 2.11 -2.60 -1.35
C GLY A 15 1.07 -3.72 -1.20
N HIS A 16 -0.22 -3.38 -1.28
CA HIS A 16 -1.31 -4.34 -1.25
C HIS A 16 -1.14 -5.43 -2.33
N GLU A 17 -0.92 -5.03 -3.59
CA GLU A 17 -0.70 -5.98 -4.69
C GLU A 17 0.54 -6.86 -4.48
N LEU A 18 1.61 -6.30 -3.89
CA LEU A 18 2.80 -7.07 -3.55
C LEU A 18 2.49 -8.16 -2.52
N PHE A 19 1.67 -7.85 -1.52
CA PHE A 19 1.32 -8.78 -0.43
C PHE A 19 0.36 -9.89 -0.85
N HIS A 20 -0.41 -9.72 -1.94
CA HIS A 20 -1.10 -10.84 -2.58
C HIS A 20 -0.13 -11.96 -2.98
N GLY A 21 1.10 -11.61 -3.34
CA GLY A 21 2.17 -12.58 -3.61
C GLY A 21 2.41 -13.51 -2.42
N LEU A 22 2.31 -13.00 -1.20
CA LEU A 22 2.47 -13.76 0.04
C LEU A 22 1.15 -14.44 0.44
N GLY A 23 0.10 -13.69 0.77
CA GLY A 23 -1.21 -14.23 1.19
C GLY A 23 -1.17 -15.10 2.47
N LEU A 24 -2.14 -14.92 3.35
CA LEU A 24 -2.34 -15.71 4.57
C LEU A 24 -3.22 -16.96 4.36
N ARG A 25 -4.19 -16.90 3.45
CA ARG A 25 -5.26 -17.91 3.37
C ARG A 25 -4.81 -19.16 2.64
N ASP A 26 -4.45 -19.02 1.36
CA ASP A 26 -4.16 -20.14 0.47
C ASP A 26 -2.76 -20.69 0.71
N GLN A 27 -2.65 -22.02 0.79
CA GLN A 27 -1.36 -22.68 0.82
C GLN A 27 -0.68 -22.55 -0.54
N LYS A 28 0.51 -21.95 -0.56
CA LYS A 28 1.29 -21.82 -1.79
C LYS A 28 2.57 -22.64 -1.64
N ALA A 29 2.82 -23.55 -2.56
CA ALA A 29 3.98 -24.45 -2.48
C ALA A 29 5.31 -23.70 -2.29
N HIS A 30 5.48 -22.57 -2.99
CA HIS A 30 6.66 -21.71 -2.90
C HIS A 30 6.77 -20.89 -1.60
N LEU A 31 5.73 -20.89 -0.76
CA LEU A 31 5.71 -20.23 0.55
C LEU A 31 5.56 -21.21 1.71
N SER A 32 5.65 -22.51 1.46
CA SER A 32 5.43 -23.54 2.49
C SER A 32 6.32 -23.34 3.72
N GLU A 33 7.59 -23.00 3.54
CA GLU A 33 8.51 -22.67 4.65
C GLU A 33 8.04 -21.46 5.46
N LEU A 34 7.61 -20.38 4.81
CA LEU A 34 7.09 -19.19 5.49
C LEU A 34 5.78 -19.48 6.22
N GLN A 35 4.83 -20.14 5.53
CA GLN A 35 3.49 -20.41 6.04
C GLN A 35 3.44 -21.43 7.18
N THR A 36 4.51 -22.23 7.34
CA THR A 36 4.66 -23.17 8.47
C THR A 36 5.32 -22.52 9.69
N THR A 37 5.89 -21.31 9.57
CA THR A 37 6.43 -20.60 10.74
C THR A 37 5.33 -20.25 11.73
N LYS A 38 5.65 -20.33 13.03
CA LYS A 38 4.73 -19.97 14.11
C LYS A 38 4.20 -18.54 13.97
N GLY A 39 5.06 -17.58 13.63
CA GLY A 39 4.68 -16.17 13.45
C GLY A 39 3.62 -15.99 12.37
N TYR A 40 3.79 -16.64 11.21
CA TYR A 40 2.83 -16.53 10.11
C TYR A 40 1.48 -17.21 10.43
N GLN A 41 1.51 -18.36 11.12
CA GLN A 41 0.29 -19.03 11.58
C GLN A 41 -0.45 -18.24 12.67
N ASP A 42 0.28 -17.63 13.59
CA ASP A 42 -0.30 -16.79 14.64
C ASP A 42 -0.88 -15.50 14.02
N ALA A 43 -0.22 -14.93 13.01
CA ALA A 43 -0.76 -13.81 12.22
C ALA A 43 -2.05 -14.18 11.49
N LYS A 44 -2.09 -15.34 10.81
CA LYS A 44 -3.31 -15.83 10.14
C LYS A 44 -4.51 -15.89 11.10
N LYS A 45 -4.31 -16.50 12.28
CA LYS A 45 -5.35 -16.57 13.33
C LYS A 45 -5.75 -15.19 13.83
N CYS A 46 -4.77 -14.30 14.03
CA CYS A 46 -5.03 -12.93 14.46
C CYS A 46 -5.87 -12.16 13.45
N TYR A 47 -5.50 -12.17 12.18
CA TYR A 47 -6.23 -11.47 11.12
C TYR A 47 -7.65 -12.03 10.93
N GLY A 48 -7.83 -13.35 10.97
CA GLY A 48 -9.17 -13.96 10.95
C GLY A 48 -10.05 -13.47 12.09
N ALA A 49 -9.57 -13.56 13.33
CA ALA A 49 -10.33 -13.08 14.50
C ALA A 49 -10.57 -11.56 14.47
N TYR A 50 -9.57 -10.79 14.04
CA TYR A 50 -9.63 -9.34 13.96
C TYR A 50 -10.72 -8.89 12.98
N TYR A 51 -10.70 -9.41 11.75
CA TYR A 51 -11.70 -9.03 10.75
C TYR A 51 -13.09 -9.58 11.07
N ALA A 52 -13.21 -10.76 11.70
CA ALA A 52 -14.49 -11.26 12.19
C ALA A 52 -15.16 -10.34 13.22
N SER A 53 -14.38 -9.53 13.96
CA SER A 53 -14.90 -8.57 14.93
C SER A 53 -15.47 -7.27 14.34
N MET A 54 -15.30 -7.05 13.02
CA MET A 54 -15.68 -5.80 12.34
C MET A 54 -17.17 -5.74 11.99
N CYS A 55 -18.02 -5.84 13.00
CA CYS A 55 -19.47 -5.90 12.82
C CYS A 55 -20.08 -4.55 12.39
N THR A 56 -21.34 -4.57 11.97
CA THR A 56 -22.13 -3.35 11.73
C THR A 56 -22.45 -2.63 13.05
N VAL A 57 -22.71 -1.32 12.98
CA VAL A 57 -22.94 -0.47 14.18
C VAL A 57 -24.39 -0.43 14.68
N GLU A 58 -25.27 -1.25 14.11
CA GLU A 58 -26.69 -1.28 14.43
C GLU A 58 -27.00 -2.06 15.72
N LYS A 59 -28.24 -1.94 16.23
CA LYS A 59 -28.67 -2.59 17.49
C LYS A 59 -28.50 -4.12 17.46
N ASN A 60 -28.66 -4.74 16.29
CA ASN A 60 -28.45 -6.16 16.05
C ASN A 60 -27.27 -6.32 15.07
N PRO A 61 -26.02 -6.28 15.56
CA PRO A 61 -24.84 -6.20 14.71
C PRO A 61 -24.67 -7.47 13.87
N LYS A 62 -24.34 -7.29 12.60
CA LYS A 62 -23.91 -8.37 11.69
C LYS A 62 -22.40 -8.35 11.55
N CYS A 63 -21.76 -9.50 11.73
CA CYS A 63 -20.31 -9.63 11.70
C CYS A 63 -19.87 -10.38 10.43
N PRO A 64 -18.77 -9.96 9.77
CA PRO A 64 -18.29 -10.62 8.57
C PRO A 64 -17.62 -11.95 8.92
N ASP A 65 -17.46 -12.82 7.92
CA ASP A 65 -16.64 -14.01 8.05
C ASP A 65 -15.14 -13.62 7.98
N GLY A 66 -14.43 -13.80 9.10
CA GLY A 66 -13.00 -13.48 9.18
C GLY A 66 -12.13 -14.26 8.20
N ASP A 67 -12.49 -15.51 7.89
CA ASP A 67 -11.70 -16.36 6.98
C ASP A 67 -11.80 -15.86 5.54
N ILE A 68 -12.93 -15.26 5.17
CA ILE A 68 -13.11 -14.60 3.86
C ILE A 68 -12.30 -13.30 3.80
N LYS A 69 -12.26 -12.53 4.89
CA LYS A 69 -11.68 -11.17 4.91
C LYS A 69 -10.19 -11.08 5.18
N MET A 70 -9.62 -12.07 5.88
CA MET A 70 -8.27 -11.94 6.45
C MET A 70 -7.18 -11.71 5.42
N ASP A 71 -7.31 -12.26 4.21
CA ASP A 71 -6.26 -12.21 3.19
C ASP A 71 -6.10 -10.81 2.59
N GLU A 72 -7.22 -10.22 2.15
CA GLU A 72 -7.29 -8.85 1.65
C GLU A 72 -6.94 -7.84 2.75
N GLY A 73 -7.44 -8.08 3.96
CA GLY A 73 -7.13 -7.26 5.12
C GLY A 73 -5.65 -7.28 5.50
N PHE A 74 -5.00 -8.43 5.42
CA PHE A 74 -3.54 -8.56 5.56
C PHE A 74 -2.79 -7.75 4.50
N CYS A 75 -3.21 -7.84 3.23
CA CYS A 75 -2.60 -7.08 2.14
C CYS A 75 -2.73 -5.56 2.36
N ASP A 76 -3.90 -5.10 2.81
CA ASP A 76 -4.13 -3.70 3.18
C ASP A 76 -3.19 -3.25 4.31
N VAL A 77 -3.09 -4.01 5.39
CA VAL A 77 -2.29 -3.66 6.58
C VAL A 77 -0.81 -3.67 6.29
N GLU A 78 -0.27 -4.77 5.78
CA GLU A 78 1.17 -4.87 5.56
C GLU A 78 1.61 -3.96 4.40
N GLY A 79 0.77 -3.80 3.37
CA GLY A 79 0.99 -2.85 2.28
C GLY A 79 1.07 -1.41 2.78
N ALA A 80 0.14 -1.02 3.67
CA ALA A 80 0.15 0.30 4.28
C ALA A 80 1.36 0.52 5.20
N ARG A 81 1.78 -0.48 5.99
CA ARG A 81 2.98 -0.41 6.84
C ARG A 81 4.26 -0.17 6.04
N ILE A 82 4.47 -0.92 4.95
CA ILE A 82 5.63 -0.70 4.07
C ILE A 82 5.55 0.70 3.43
N ALA A 83 4.40 1.09 2.90
CA ALA A 83 4.23 2.40 2.29
C ALA A 83 4.51 3.54 3.28
N PHE A 84 4.04 3.44 4.52
CA PHE A 84 4.32 4.43 5.56
C PHE A 84 5.81 4.49 5.92
N SER A 85 6.47 3.34 6.07
CA SER A 85 7.93 3.29 6.30
C SER A 85 8.72 3.96 5.17
N LEU A 86 8.29 3.78 3.91
CA LEU A 86 8.92 4.43 2.76
C LEU A 86 8.66 5.94 2.74
N LEU A 87 7.47 6.40 3.18
CA LEU A 87 7.19 7.83 3.35
C LEU A 87 8.15 8.44 4.38
N GLU A 88 8.31 7.81 5.54
CA GLU A 88 9.22 8.29 6.59
C GLU A 88 10.67 8.41 6.08
N LYS A 89 11.16 7.40 5.35
CA LYS A 89 12.49 7.45 4.71
C LYS A 89 12.59 8.58 3.68
N ALA A 90 11.54 8.82 2.89
CA ALA A 90 11.51 9.91 1.93
C ALA A 90 11.53 11.30 2.60
N LEU A 91 10.87 11.45 3.75
CA LEU A 91 10.85 12.68 4.54
C LEU A 91 12.18 12.92 5.30
N GLN A 92 12.91 11.86 5.63
CA GLN A 92 14.23 11.93 6.27
C GLN A 92 15.35 12.25 5.26
N SER A 93 15.36 11.56 4.12
CA SER A 93 16.41 11.70 3.09
C SER A 93 16.45 13.07 2.41
N ASN A 94 15.36 13.84 2.48
CA ASN A 94 15.34 15.19 1.97
C ASN A 94 14.33 16.03 2.79
N PRO A 95 14.79 16.78 3.81
CA PRO A 95 13.94 17.60 4.66
C PRO A 95 13.13 18.65 3.90
N GLN A 96 13.61 19.11 2.74
CA GLN A 96 12.86 20.03 1.87
C GLN A 96 11.61 19.36 1.25
N ARG A 97 11.53 18.02 1.23
CA ARG A 97 10.31 17.28 0.83
C ARG A 97 9.17 17.35 1.82
N ARG A 98 9.43 17.78 3.06
CA ARG A 98 8.37 18.18 3.99
C ARG A 98 7.61 19.42 3.46
N ALA A 99 8.27 20.23 2.64
CA ALA A 99 7.78 21.49 2.08
C ALA A 99 7.61 21.45 0.53
N LEU A 100 7.71 20.27 -0.12
CA LEU A 100 7.72 20.21 -1.58
C LEU A 100 6.40 20.66 -2.19
N LYS A 101 6.49 21.68 -3.08
CA LYS A 101 5.39 22.11 -3.95
C LYS A 101 5.03 20.97 -4.94
N PRO A 102 3.76 20.52 -5.02
CA PRO A 102 3.27 19.62 -6.06
C PRO A 102 3.33 20.28 -7.44
N LEU A 103 3.30 19.44 -8.49
CA LEU A 103 3.29 19.85 -9.90
C LEU A 103 1.98 20.54 -10.38
N GLU A 104 0.99 20.76 -9.52
CA GLU A 104 -0.21 21.57 -9.80
C GLU A 104 -0.79 22.17 -8.50
N ASP A 105 -1.66 23.16 -8.66
CA ASP A 105 -2.32 24.00 -7.65
C ASP A 105 -3.31 23.24 -6.74
N VAL A 106 -2.81 22.20 -6.07
CA VAL A 106 -3.51 21.51 -4.97
C VAL A 106 -2.98 21.99 -3.61
N ARG A 107 -2.03 22.94 -3.62
CA ARG A 107 -1.40 23.48 -2.41
C ARG A 107 -2.38 24.26 -1.58
N ASP A 108 -3.22 25.08 -2.19
CA ASP A 108 -4.14 25.92 -1.44
C ASP A 108 -5.07 25.09 -0.54
N VAL A 109 -5.60 23.97 -1.04
CA VAL A 109 -6.45 23.06 -0.25
C VAL A 109 -5.63 22.33 0.82
N GLN A 110 -4.39 21.94 0.51
CA GLN A 110 -3.56 21.15 1.42
C GLN A 110 -2.81 21.97 2.48
N GLU A 111 -2.45 23.21 2.17
CA GLU A 111 -1.86 24.17 3.10
C GLU A 111 -2.93 24.75 4.02
N LYS A 112 -4.15 24.99 3.51
CA LYS A 112 -5.30 25.40 4.35
C LYS A 112 -5.82 24.27 5.26
N SER A 113 -5.57 22.99 4.94
CA SER A 113 -6.07 21.89 5.77
C SER A 113 -5.29 21.69 7.08
N GLY A 114 -4.04 22.17 7.17
CA GLY A 114 -3.19 22.02 8.35
C GLY A 114 -2.64 20.60 8.61
N TYR A 115 -2.89 19.62 7.72
CA TYR A 115 -2.40 18.25 7.90
C TYR A 115 -0.92 18.08 7.55
N THR A 116 -0.19 17.34 8.39
CA THR A 116 1.17 16.87 8.10
C THR A 116 1.20 15.83 6.97
N GLN A 117 2.38 15.51 6.43
CA GLN A 117 2.50 14.46 5.41
C GLN A 117 2.08 13.09 5.94
N GLN A 118 2.38 12.78 7.21
CA GLN A 118 1.94 11.56 7.87
C GLN A 118 0.42 11.52 7.99
N GLN A 119 -0.23 12.63 8.36
CA GLN A 119 -1.69 12.68 8.41
C GLN A 119 -2.31 12.55 7.01
N TRP A 120 -1.73 13.21 6.01
CA TRP A 120 -2.18 13.11 4.61
C TRP A 120 -2.12 11.68 4.05
N PHE A 121 -1.18 10.85 4.53
CA PHE A 121 -1.14 9.43 4.19
C PHE A 121 -2.45 8.74 4.59
N PHE A 122 -2.84 8.84 5.86
CA PHE A 122 -4.04 8.19 6.38
C PHE A 122 -5.34 8.83 5.87
N VAL A 123 -5.37 10.16 5.70
CA VAL A 123 -6.52 10.86 5.09
C VAL A 123 -6.76 10.33 3.68
N MET A 124 -5.71 10.15 2.87
CA MET A 124 -5.88 9.63 1.51
C MET A 124 -6.34 8.17 1.48
N MET A 125 -5.96 7.34 2.45
CA MET A 125 -6.52 5.98 2.60
C MET A 125 -8.05 6.04 2.76
N GLY A 126 -8.53 6.92 3.65
CA GLY A 126 -9.96 7.10 3.91
C GLY A 126 -10.72 7.64 2.70
N LEU A 127 -10.17 8.65 2.02
CA LEU A 127 -10.82 9.27 0.85
C LEU A 127 -11.09 8.27 -0.28
N ARG A 128 -10.25 7.24 -0.45
CA ARG A 128 -10.44 6.24 -1.51
C ARG A 128 -11.56 5.24 -1.24
N ASN A 129 -11.88 5.04 0.03
CA ASN A 129 -12.93 4.12 0.47
C ASN A 129 -14.25 4.87 0.77
N CYS A 130 -14.36 6.16 0.48
CA CYS A 130 -15.60 6.90 0.64
C CYS A 130 -16.68 6.39 -0.32
N ARG A 131 -17.84 6.03 0.22
CA ARG A 131 -19.03 5.56 -0.51
C ARG A 131 -20.28 6.20 0.09
N LEU A 132 -21.31 6.38 -0.73
CA LEU A 132 -22.60 6.96 -0.33
C LEU A 132 -23.64 5.85 -0.10
N GLU A 133 -23.30 4.86 0.73
CA GLU A 133 -24.13 3.69 1.05
C GLU A 133 -24.15 3.50 2.56
N LYS A 134 -25.27 2.98 3.10
CA LYS A 134 -25.35 2.64 4.52
C LYS A 134 -24.44 1.46 4.85
N ASP A 135 -23.92 1.40 6.07
CA ASP A 135 -23.04 0.31 6.51
C ASP A 135 -23.68 -1.07 6.35
N THR A 136 -24.99 -1.17 6.59
CA THR A 136 -25.77 -2.40 6.46
C THR A 136 -25.93 -2.85 5.01
N GLU A 137 -26.05 -1.91 4.09
CA GLU A 137 -26.13 -2.18 2.65
C GLU A 137 -24.77 -2.66 2.14
N GLN A 138 -23.70 -1.96 2.53
CA GLN A 138 -22.33 -2.39 2.24
C GLN A 138 -22.03 -3.77 2.83
N PHE A 139 -22.56 -4.09 4.02
CA PHE A 139 -22.39 -5.42 4.61
C PHE A 139 -22.95 -6.52 3.71
N GLU A 140 -24.19 -6.36 3.21
CA GLU A 140 -24.80 -7.35 2.32
C GLU A 140 -24.03 -7.44 0.98
N ASN A 141 -23.65 -6.31 0.40
CA ASN A 141 -22.90 -6.25 -0.86
C ASN A 141 -21.55 -6.95 -0.76
N TYR A 142 -20.86 -6.81 0.38
CA TYR A 142 -19.53 -7.36 0.59
C TYR A 142 -19.55 -8.69 1.35
N LYS A 143 -20.69 -9.27 1.69
CA LYS A 143 -20.75 -10.47 2.55
C LYS A 143 -19.89 -11.62 2.01
N ASN A 144 -19.91 -11.83 0.69
CA ASN A 144 -19.15 -12.88 0.00
C ASN A 144 -17.96 -12.33 -0.80
N ASP A 145 -17.78 -11.01 -0.84
CA ASP A 145 -16.58 -10.38 -1.42
C ASP A 145 -15.37 -10.68 -0.50
N PRO A 146 -14.16 -10.95 -0.99
CA PRO A 146 -13.00 -11.15 -0.10
C PRO A 146 -12.57 -9.84 0.61
N HIS A 147 -12.84 -8.67 0.03
CA HIS A 147 -12.40 -7.40 0.57
C HIS A 147 -13.23 -6.98 1.79
N PRO A 148 -12.62 -6.33 2.80
CA PRO A 148 -13.36 -5.62 3.82
C PRO A 148 -14.24 -4.52 3.17
N ARG A 149 -15.48 -4.37 3.64
CA ARG A 149 -16.41 -3.37 3.13
C ARG A 149 -15.84 -1.95 3.26
N SER A 150 -16.19 -1.09 2.31
CA SER A 150 -15.57 0.24 2.17
C SER A 150 -15.66 1.08 3.46
N SER A 151 -16.78 1.01 4.17
CA SER A 151 -17.03 1.73 5.42
C SER A 151 -16.06 1.41 6.56
N ILE A 152 -15.46 0.20 6.59
CA ILE A 152 -14.52 -0.21 7.64
C ILE A 152 -13.11 -0.45 7.12
N ARG A 153 -12.90 -0.59 5.81
CA ARG A 153 -11.61 -1.02 5.24
C ARG A 153 -10.45 -0.19 5.76
N THR A 154 -10.54 1.14 5.63
CA THR A 154 -9.50 2.04 6.17
C THR A 154 -9.38 1.97 7.69
N ILE A 155 -10.50 1.94 8.41
CA ILE A 155 -10.52 1.90 9.89
C ILE A 155 -9.81 0.64 10.39
N ALA A 156 -10.14 -0.52 9.84
CA ALA A 156 -9.52 -1.80 10.15
C ALA A 156 -8.02 -1.79 9.81
N THR A 157 -7.61 -1.11 8.73
CA THR A 157 -6.18 -1.01 8.41
C THR A 157 -5.43 -0.13 9.41
N ILE A 158 -5.92 1.09 9.67
CA ILE A 158 -5.17 2.08 10.47
C ILE A 158 -5.14 1.75 11.96
N MET A 159 -6.14 1.01 12.46
CA MET A 159 -6.10 0.48 13.82
C MET A 159 -4.94 -0.49 14.03
N GLN A 160 -4.47 -1.19 12.98
CA GLN A 160 -3.31 -2.08 13.03
C GLN A 160 -1.96 -1.33 12.89
N MET A 161 -1.97 0.00 12.88
CA MET A 161 -0.79 0.85 12.67
C MET A 161 -0.59 1.81 13.86
N PRO A 162 0.36 1.51 14.78
CA PRO A 162 0.72 2.44 15.85
C PRO A 162 1.11 3.84 15.35
N GLU A 163 1.61 3.93 14.11
CA GLU A 163 1.94 5.18 13.44
C GLU A 163 0.74 6.08 13.22
N PHE A 164 -0.46 5.52 13.00
CA PHE A 164 -1.70 6.29 12.94
C PHE A 164 -2.00 6.93 14.30
N SER A 165 -1.92 6.13 15.36
CA SER A 165 -2.12 6.62 16.74
C SER A 165 -1.15 7.75 17.07
N LYS A 166 0.11 7.64 16.65
CA LYS A 166 1.10 8.70 16.80
C LYS A 166 0.78 9.96 15.97
N ALA A 167 0.37 9.79 14.71
CA ALA A 167 0.11 10.90 13.79
C ALA A 167 -1.12 11.74 14.17
N PHE A 168 -2.11 11.13 14.84
CA PHE A 168 -3.34 11.79 15.28
C PHE A 168 -3.44 11.97 16.80
N GLY A 169 -2.45 11.51 17.57
CA GLY A 169 -2.44 11.64 19.03
C GLY A 169 -3.52 10.80 19.73
N CYS A 170 -3.84 9.62 19.19
CA CYS A 170 -4.82 8.71 19.77
C CYS A 170 -4.38 8.23 21.16
N ARG A 171 -5.33 8.15 22.10
CA ARG A 171 -5.14 7.65 23.47
C ARG A 171 -5.74 6.26 23.63
N ARG A 172 -5.23 5.49 24.58
CA ARG A 172 -5.66 4.09 24.85
C ARG A 172 -7.16 3.91 25.05
N ASN A 173 -7.85 4.92 25.57
CA ASN A 173 -9.29 4.89 25.84
C ASN A 173 -10.15 5.41 24.67
N GLN A 174 -9.59 5.57 23.48
CA GLN A 174 -10.31 6.03 22.28
C GLN A 174 -10.53 4.87 21.30
N ASN A 175 -11.65 4.89 20.59
CA ASN A 175 -12.11 3.79 19.71
C ASN A 175 -11.09 3.37 18.62
N MET A 176 -10.22 4.29 18.19
CA MET A 176 -9.26 4.05 17.11
C MET A 176 -7.88 3.59 17.62
N TYR A 177 -7.73 3.33 18.92
CA TYR A 177 -6.51 2.76 19.48
C TYR A 177 -6.66 1.23 19.58
N HIS A 178 -5.80 0.50 18.89
CA HIS A 178 -5.72 -0.95 19.04
C HIS A 178 -4.42 -1.33 19.74
N GLU A 179 -4.53 -2.03 20.87
CA GLU A 179 -3.37 -2.29 21.74
C GLU A 179 -2.45 -3.39 21.22
N LYS A 180 -2.99 -4.38 20.50
CA LYS A 180 -2.24 -5.55 20.03
C LYS A 180 -2.44 -5.77 18.53
N PRO A 181 -1.66 -5.11 17.67
CA PRO A 181 -1.76 -5.32 16.23
C PRO A 181 -1.41 -6.77 15.84
N CYS A 182 -1.98 -7.23 14.73
CA CYS A 182 -1.55 -8.47 14.10
C CYS A 182 -0.20 -8.26 13.40
N GLU A 183 0.71 -9.21 13.56
CA GLU A 183 2.08 -9.11 13.05
C GLU A 183 2.48 -10.39 12.31
N ALA A 184 2.44 -10.35 10.98
CA ALA A 184 3.06 -11.40 10.16
C ALA A 184 4.58 -11.22 10.05
N PHE A 185 5.04 -9.98 10.15
CA PHE A 185 6.44 -9.58 10.08
C PHE A 185 6.77 -8.70 11.30
N PRO A 186 6.94 -9.30 12.50
CA PRO A 186 7.26 -8.53 13.70
C PRO A 186 8.52 -7.71 13.45
N GLN A 187 8.49 -6.44 13.86
CA GLN A 187 9.69 -5.60 13.76
C GLN A 187 10.71 -6.16 14.74
N ALA A 188 11.86 -6.61 14.23
CA ALA A 188 12.93 -7.10 15.08
C ALA A 188 13.35 -6.00 16.07
N GLU A 189 13.18 -6.25 17.37
CA GLU A 189 13.57 -5.34 18.45
C GLU A 189 15.07 -5.03 18.42
N GLU A 190 15.87 -5.99 17.91
CA GLU A 190 17.27 -5.81 17.56
C GLU A 190 17.48 -6.26 16.10
N LYS A 191 18.01 -5.35 15.26
CA LYS A 191 18.48 -5.74 13.92
C LYS A 191 19.73 -6.59 14.11
N PRO A 192 19.74 -7.87 13.68
CA PRO A 192 20.98 -8.63 13.70
C PRO A 192 22.01 -7.89 12.86
N SER A 193 23.19 -7.69 13.42
CA SER A 193 24.37 -7.23 12.69
C SER A 193 24.79 -8.34 11.74
N PHE A 194 24.31 -8.29 10.50
CA PHE A 194 24.82 -9.15 9.45
C PHE A 194 26.12 -8.57 8.92
N GLU A 195 27.19 -9.38 8.88
CA GLU A 195 28.37 -9.06 8.08
C GLU A 195 27.92 -8.72 6.64
N LYS A 196 28.56 -7.71 6.04
CA LYS A 196 28.18 -7.13 4.74
C LYS A 196 27.79 -8.24 3.76
N LYS A 197 26.58 -8.13 3.20
CA LYS A 197 25.97 -8.96 2.15
C LYS A 197 26.98 -9.84 1.40
N THR A 198 26.99 -11.14 1.71
CA THR A 198 27.70 -12.17 0.93
C THR A 198 26.99 -12.52 -0.38
N ALA A 199 25.76 -12.04 -0.57
CA ALA A 199 25.03 -12.18 -1.82
C ALA A 199 25.71 -11.35 -2.93
N GLN A 200 26.52 -12.03 -3.75
CA GLN A 200 26.93 -11.54 -5.05
C GLN A 200 25.70 -11.52 -5.97
N PHE A 201 24.87 -10.48 -5.86
CA PHE A 201 23.90 -10.20 -6.90
C PHE A 201 24.69 -10.02 -8.20
N ARG A 202 24.42 -10.89 -9.17
CA ARG A 202 25.03 -10.79 -10.51
C ARG A 202 24.79 -9.40 -11.05
N ASP A 203 25.78 -8.92 -11.79
CA ASP A 203 25.90 -7.55 -12.28
C ASP A 203 24.56 -7.00 -12.81
N VAL A 204 24.28 -5.73 -12.47
CA VAL A 204 23.00 -5.03 -12.70
C VAL A 204 22.57 -5.06 -14.18
N ASN A 205 23.54 -5.30 -15.06
CA ASN A 205 23.41 -5.43 -16.50
C ASN A 205 22.48 -6.56 -16.99
N ARG A 206 22.05 -7.50 -16.12
CA ARG A 206 21.11 -8.58 -16.52
C ARG A 206 19.63 -8.28 -16.25
N VAL A 207 19.32 -7.34 -15.36
CA VAL A 207 17.91 -6.93 -15.08
C VAL A 207 17.44 -5.86 -16.07
N SER A 208 18.38 -5.17 -16.73
CA SER A 208 18.08 -4.42 -17.96
C SER A 208 18.07 -5.37 -19.16
N GLY A 209 16.90 -5.94 -19.46
CA GLY A 209 16.61 -6.24 -20.87
C GLY A 209 16.78 -4.98 -21.73
N ASP A 210 16.87 -5.14 -23.05
CA ASP A 210 17.14 -4.06 -24.01
C ASP A 210 16.13 -2.88 -23.99
N THR A 211 15.12 -2.94 -23.13
CA THR A 211 14.13 -1.90 -22.87
C THR A 211 14.52 -0.88 -21.80
N SER A 212 15.74 -0.92 -21.23
CA SER A 212 16.14 0.09 -20.24
C SER A 212 16.20 1.51 -20.84
N ILE A 213 15.65 2.49 -20.10
CA ILE A 213 15.57 3.92 -20.49
C ILE A 213 16.96 4.51 -20.82
N ILE A 214 18.02 3.92 -20.25
CA ILE A 214 19.42 4.30 -20.50
C ILE A 214 19.81 4.00 -21.95
N LYS A 215 19.44 2.82 -22.48
CA LYS A 215 19.69 2.45 -23.88
C LYS A 215 18.80 3.23 -24.85
N ILE A 216 17.54 3.49 -24.48
CA ILE A 216 16.64 4.35 -25.29
C ILE A 216 17.25 5.74 -25.48
N ARG A 217 17.78 6.35 -24.41
CA ARG A 217 18.48 7.65 -24.50
C ARG A 217 19.73 7.58 -25.37
N ALA A 218 20.47 6.46 -25.33
CA ALA A 218 21.64 6.26 -26.19
C ALA A 218 21.24 6.12 -27.68
N MET A 219 20.16 5.40 -27.98
CA MET A 219 19.62 5.28 -29.35
C MET A 219 19.21 6.63 -29.93
N PHE A 220 18.51 7.47 -29.16
CA PHE A 220 18.16 8.83 -29.60
C PHE A 220 19.40 9.73 -29.79
N LYS A 221 20.48 9.47 -29.02
CA LYS A 221 21.74 10.21 -29.15
C LYS A 221 22.54 9.77 -30.40
N GLU A 222 22.56 8.48 -30.71
CA GLU A 222 23.14 7.96 -31.96
C GLU A 222 22.36 8.41 -33.20
N ALA A 223 21.03 8.45 -33.13
CA ALA A 223 20.18 8.94 -34.22
C ALA A 223 20.39 10.45 -34.49
N SER A 224 20.80 11.23 -33.49
CA SER A 224 21.08 12.67 -33.65
C SER A 224 22.44 12.99 -34.30
N GLY A 225 23.32 11.98 -34.47
CA GLY A 225 24.68 12.15 -34.97
C GLY A 225 24.87 11.90 -36.47
N LYS A 226 23.83 11.47 -37.20
CA LYS A 226 23.87 11.27 -38.65
C LYS A 226 22.84 12.19 -39.31
N GLY A 227 23.31 13.03 -40.23
CA GLY A 227 22.56 14.13 -40.84
C GLY A 227 21.22 13.75 -41.48
N ALA A 228 20.35 14.75 -41.52
CA ALA A 228 18.94 14.79 -41.91
C ALA A 228 18.53 14.08 -43.22
N MET A 229 17.34 13.45 -43.24
CA MET A 229 16.13 13.88 -43.98
C MET A 229 15.06 12.77 -44.08
N GLY A 230 13.80 13.11 -43.75
CA GLY A 230 12.55 12.38 -44.04
C GLY A 230 12.17 11.34 -42.97
N LEU A 231 10.96 11.26 -42.41
CA LEU A 231 9.61 11.81 -42.62
C LEU A 231 9.04 12.13 -41.21
N ALA A 232 8.43 13.28 -40.94
CA ALA A 232 7.01 13.61 -41.14
C ALA A 232 5.99 12.53 -40.66
N ALA A 233 5.19 12.90 -39.65
CA ALA A 233 3.93 12.28 -39.17
C ALA A 233 4.07 10.93 -38.43
N MET A 234 3.43 10.65 -37.29
CA MET A 234 2.15 11.12 -36.76
C MET A 234 2.18 11.29 -35.23
N VAL A 235 1.67 12.43 -34.78
CA VAL A 235 0.95 12.55 -33.51
C VAL A 235 -0.45 11.94 -33.72
N SER A 236 -1.05 11.43 -32.64
CA SER A 236 -2.36 10.74 -32.54
C SER A 236 -2.28 9.25 -32.85
N GLY A 237 -2.95 8.35 -32.14
CA GLY A 237 -3.91 8.44 -31.07
C GLY A 237 -4.32 7.01 -30.71
N VAL A 238 -4.80 6.85 -29.49
CA VAL A 238 -5.75 5.83 -29.04
C VAL A 238 -6.53 5.14 -30.18
N TRP A 239 -6.39 3.82 -30.37
CA TRP A 239 -7.45 2.80 -30.40
C TRP A 239 -7.05 1.50 -31.12
N MET A 240 -7.59 0.41 -30.57
CA MET A 240 -8.12 -0.79 -31.24
C MET A 240 -7.24 -2.02 -31.53
N LEU A 241 -7.95 -3.15 -31.37
CA LEU A 241 -7.74 -4.54 -31.82
C LEU A 241 -6.94 -5.42 -30.83
N MET A 242 -7.57 -6.26 -29.99
CA MET A 242 -8.52 -7.36 -30.28
C MET A 242 -8.11 -8.22 -31.47
N MET A 243 -8.16 -9.54 -31.22
CA MET A 243 -8.02 -10.69 -32.12
C MET A 243 -6.64 -11.34 -32.20
N GLY A 244 -6.53 -12.42 -31.42
CA GLY A 244 -5.66 -13.58 -31.55
C GLY A 244 -6.26 -14.68 -30.70
#